data_AF-A0A442EIM7-F1
#
_entry.id   AF-A0A442EIM7-F1
#
_cell.length_a   1.000
_cell.length_b   1.000
_cell.length_c   1.000
_cell.angle_alpha   90.00
_cell.angle_beta   90.00
_cell.angle_gamma   90.00
#
_symmetry.space_group_name_H-M   'P 1'
#
loop_
_entity.id
_entity.type
_entity.pdbx_description
1 polymer ?
#
loop_
_entity_poly.entity_id
_entity_poly.type
_entity_poly.pdbx_seq_one_letter_code
_entity_poly.pdbx_strand_id
1 'polypeptide(L)'
;ADLEETIAYFDTRIKALDNLIAEVIRQNQDTARDHALMVSVPGVSKVGALSLLALLPELGQRSPKAIAALAGLAPFDNKSGKLNRRSQIQGGRSRVRRALYGCPHRHQNL
;
A
#
# COMPACT_ATOMS: atom_id res chain seq x y z
N ALA A 1 9.66 -5.21 -33.66
CA ALA A 1 9.68 -6.65 -33.35
C ALA A 1 10.34 -6.88 -31.99
N ASP A 2 11.63 -6.53 -31.84
CA ASP A 2 12.39 -6.68 -30.58
C ASP A 2 11.76 -6.01 -29.33
N LEU A 3 11.19 -4.81 -29.49
CA LEU A 3 10.53 -4.09 -28.37
C LEU A 3 9.25 -4.79 -27.88
N GLU A 4 8.42 -5.28 -28.81
CA GLU A 4 7.17 -5.99 -28.46
C GLU A 4 7.47 -7.32 -27.77
N GLU A 5 8.50 -8.02 -28.22
CA GLU A 5 8.97 -9.26 -27.58
C GLU A 5 9.51 -8.99 -26.18
N THR A 6 10.25 -7.89 -26.00
CA THR A 6 10.75 -7.45 -24.68
C THR A 6 9.59 -7.13 -23.72
N ILE A 7 8.56 -6.42 -24.20
CA ILE A 7 7.37 -6.11 -23.40
C ILE A 7 6.65 -7.41 -22.99
N ALA A 8 6.44 -8.32 -23.93
CA ALA A 8 5.80 -9.61 -23.66
C ALA A 8 6.57 -10.47 -22.64
N TYR A 9 7.91 -10.43 -22.70
CA TYR A 9 8.77 -11.07 -21.71
C TYR A 9 8.56 -10.48 -20.31
N PHE A 10 8.58 -9.15 -20.17
CA PHE A 10 8.36 -8.51 -18.88
C PHE A 10 6.94 -8.74 -18.34
N ASP A 11 5.92 -8.73 -19.18
CA ASP A 11 4.54 -9.05 -18.77
C ASP A 11 4.41 -10.48 -18.25
N THR A 12 5.10 -11.43 -18.88
CA THR A 12 5.15 -12.82 -18.42
C THR A 12 5.80 -12.90 -17.04
N ARG A 13 6.90 -12.17 -16.82
CA ARG A 13 7.57 -12.11 -15.51
C ARG A 13 6.73 -11.42 -14.44
N ILE A 14 6.00 -10.37 -14.79
CA ILE A 14 5.06 -9.70 -13.88
C ILE A 14 3.98 -10.69 -13.44
N LYS A 15 3.36 -11.42 -14.38
CA LYS A 15 2.36 -12.45 -14.06
C LYS A 15 2.91 -13.57 -13.18
N ALA A 16 4.15 -14.00 -13.41
CA ALA A 16 4.79 -15.01 -12.57
C ALA A 16 4.96 -14.51 -11.12
N LEU A 17 5.37 -13.26 -10.94
CA LEU A 17 5.50 -12.65 -9.61
C LEU A 17 4.13 -12.46 -8.94
N ASP A 18 3.10 -12.05 -9.67
CA ASP A 18 1.74 -11.93 -9.15
C ASP A 18 1.20 -13.28 -8.64
N ASN A 19 1.52 -14.38 -9.34
CA ASN A 19 1.14 -15.73 -8.91
C ASN A 19 1.88 -16.16 -7.64
N LEU A 20 3.19 -15.86 -7.53
CA LEU A 20 3.96 -16.14 -6.31
C LEU A 20 3.42 -15.35 -5.11
N ILE A 21 3.06 -14.09 -5.32
CA ILE A 21 2.42 -13.25 -4.31
C ILE A 21 1.10 -13.87 -3.84
N ALA A 22 0.25 -14.28 -4.79
CA ALA A 22 -1.04 -14.90 -4.47
C ALA A 22 -0.87 -16.18 -3.65
N GLU A 23 0.15 -16.99 -3.97
CA GLU A 23 0.45 -18.20 -3.22
C GLU A 23 0.86 -17.90 -1.77
N VAL A 24 1.75 -16.93 -1.54
CA VAL A 24 2.15 -16.54 -0.17
C VAL A 24 0.95 -16.02 0.64
N ILE A 25 0.05 -15.27 0.02
CA ILE A 25 -1.18 -14.80 0.68
C ILE A 25 -2.05 -16.00 1.09
N ARG A 26 -2.23 -16.99 0.20
CA ARG A 26 -3.06 -18.18 0.49
C ARG A 26 -2.54 -19.01 1.65
N GLN A 27 -1.22 -19.03 1.87
CA GLN A 27 -0.60 -19.79 2.94
C GLN A 27 -0.96 -19.27 4.35
N ASN A 28 -1.43 -18.02 4.47
CA ASN A 28 -1.84 -17.42 5.73
C ASN A 28 -3.30 -16.95 5.67
N GLN A 29 -4.19 -17.66 6.37
CA GLN A 29 -5.64 -17.41 6.32
C GLN A 29 -6.04 -16.00 6.79
N ASP A 30 -5.38 -15.48 7.83
CA ASP A 30 -5.65 -14.12 8.33
C ASP A 30 -5.24 -13.06 7.31
N THR A 31 -4.05 -13.24 6.71
CA THR A 31 -3.56 -12.33 5.66
C THR A 31 -4.45 -12.40 4.41
N ALA A 32 -4.92 -13.58 4.02
CA ALA A 32 -5.85 -13.75 2.91
C ALA A 32 -7.19 -13.04 3.16
N ARG A 33 -7.72 -13.16 4.38
CA ARG A 33 -8.95 -12.47 4.78
C ARG A 33 -8.79 -10.96 4.73
N ASP A 34 -7.75 -10.43 5.37
CA ASP A 34 -7.50 -8.98 5.43
C ASP A 34 -7.21 -8.41 4.03
N HIS A 35 -6.49 -9.17 3.20
CA HIS A 35 -6.22 -8.80 1.81
C HIS A 35 -7.52 -8.71 0.98
N ALA A 36 -8.40 -9.70 1.10
CA ALA A 36 -9.68 -9.69 0.40
C ALA A 36 -10.57 -8.50 0.82
N LEU A 37 -10.60 -8.18 2.12
CA LEU A 37 -11.31 -7.02 2.64
C LEU A 37 -10.72 -5.72 2.09
N MET A 38 -9.41 -5.55 2.08
CA MET A 38 -8.76 -4.35 1.55
C MET A 38 -9.01 -4.15 0.05
N VAL A 39 -8.93 -5.22 -0.75
CA VAL A 39 -9.14 -5.18 -2.20
C VAL A 39 -10.61 -4.90 -2.56
N SER A 40 -11.56 -5.21 -1.67
CA SER A 40 -12.97 -4.85 -1.86
C SER A 40 -13.22 -3.33 -1.87
N VAL A 41 -12.29 -2.53 -1.34
CA VAL A 41 -12.40 -1.07 -1.32
C VAL A 41 -12.00 -0.53 -2.70
N PRO A 42 -12.88 0.24 -3.37
CA PRO A 42 -12.55 0.85 -4.66
C PRO A 42 -11.26 1.67 -4.59
N GLY A 43 -10.38 1.50 -5.58
CA GLY A 43 -9.11 2.21 -5.67
C GLY A 43 -7.94 1.56 -4.93
N VAL A 44 -8.15 0.48 -4.17
CA VAL A 44 -7.08 -0.32 -3.58
C VAL A 44 -6.66 -1.43 -4.55
N SER A 45 -5.39 -1.47 -4.94
CA SER A 45 -4.85 -2.52 -5.80
C SER A 45 -4.45 -3.77 -4.99
N LYS A 46 -4.45 -4.96 -5.63
CA LYS A 46 -4.04 -6.23 -5.00
C LYS A 46 -2.61 -6.16 -4.42
N VAL A 47 -1.67 -5.58 -5.18
CA VAL A 47 -0.27 -5.43 -4.77
C VAL A 47 -0.13 -4.34 -3.69
N GLY A 48 -0.92 -3.27 -3.79
CA GLY A 48 -0.98 -2.22 -2.78
C GLY A 48 -1.50 -2.72 -1.43
N ALA A 49 -2.58 -3.50 -1.43
CA ALA A 49 -3.14 -4.13 -0.23
C ALA A 49 -2.10 -5.02 0.47
N LEU A 50 -1.41 -5.89 -0.27
CA LEU A 50 -0.33 -6.70 0.31
C LEU A 50 0.80 -5.84 0.87
N SER A 51 1.23 -4.83 0.12
CA SER A 51 2.29 -3.92 0.56
C SER A 51 1.93 -3.22 1.86
N LEU A 52 0.66 -2.86 2.05
CA LEU A 52 0.17 -2.29 3.29
C LEU A 52 0.15 -3.30 4.42
N LEU A 53 -0.37 -4.51 4.20
CA LEU A 53 -0.37 -5.57 5.22
C LEU A 53 1.06 -5.93 5.66
N ALA A 54 2.00 -5.99 4.72
CA ALA A 54 3.40 -6.31 5.01
C ALA A 54 4.17 -5.16 5.68
N LEU A 55 3.88 -3.91 5.32
CA LEU A 55 4.61 -2.73 5.81
C LEU A 55 3.94 -2.04 7.00
N LEU A 56 2.70 -2.41 7.32
CA LEU A 56 1.86 -1.81 8.34
C LEU A 56 0.99 -2.89 9.05
N PRO A 57 1.61 -3.80 9.82
CA PRO A 57 0.89 -4.85 10.55
C PRO A 57 -0.07 -4.32 11.62
N GLU A 58 0.05 -3.05 12.00
CA GLU A 58 -0.83 -2.39 12.97
C GLU A 58 -2.17 -1.91 12.37
N LEU A 59 -2.33 -2.06 11.04
CA LEU A 59 -3.53 -1.68 10.31
C LEU A 59 -4.74 -2.47 10.83
N GLY A 60 -5.85 -1.78 11.13
CA GLY A 60 -7.04 -2.38 11.74
C GLY A 60 -6.99 -2.52 13.28
N GLN A 61 -5.82 -2.40 13.90
CA GLN A 61 -5.65 -2.50 15.36
C GLN A 61 -5.50 -1.13 16.05
N ARG A 62 -5.16 -0.10 15.28
CA ARG A 62 -4.95 1.27 15.77
C ARG A 62 -5.95 2.23 15.14
N SER A 63 -6.16 3.37 15.81
CA SER A 63 -7.01 4.45 15.28
C SER A 63 -6.53 4.93 13.90
N PRO A 64 -7.44 5.37 13.02
CA PRO A 64 -7.08 5.91 11.69
C PRO A 64 -6.04 7.04 11.76
N LYS A 65 -6.10 7.90 12.79
CA LYS A 65 -5.14 8.99 12.99
C LYS A 65 -3.72 8.49 13.26
N ALA A 66 -3.59 7.44 14.08
CA ALA A 66 -2.31 6.81 14.37
C ALA A 66 -1.75 6.09 13.13
N ILE A 67 -2.61 5.46 12.33
CA ILE A 67 -2.23 4.86 11.05
C ILE A 67 -1.75 5.92 10.06
N ALA A 68 -2.48 7.02 9.91
CA ALA A 68 -2.07 8.12 9.05
C ALA A 68 -0.73 8.74 9.50
N ALA A 69 -0.48 8.82 10.81
CA ALA A 69 0.82 9.21 11.35
C ALA A 69 1.93 8.21 10.99
N LEU A 70 1.70 6.91 11.20
CA LEU A 70 2.66 5.85 10.86
C LEU A 70 2.96 5.79 9.36
N ALA A 71 1.96 6.02 8.52
CA ALA A 71 2.12 6.13 7.07
C ALA A 71 2.84 7.43 6.64
N GLY A 72 3.03 8.39 7.54
CA GLY A 72 3.58 9.71 7.22
C GLY A 72 2.65 10.53 6.32
N LEU A 73 1.34 10.47 6.61
CA LEU A 73 0.26 11.20 5.96
C LEU A 73 -0.42 12.22 6.90
N ALA A 74 -0.32 12.04 8.22
CA ALA A 74 -0.92 12.95 9.18
C ALA A 74 -0.01 14.16 9.49
N PRO A 75 -0.49 15.40 9.35
CA PRO A 75 0.19 16.57 9.88
C PRO A 75 0.04 16.62 11.41
N PHE A 76 1.14 16.94 12.10
CA PHE A 76 1.15 17.20 13.54
C PHE A 76 1.09 18.69 13.82
N ASP A 77 0.28 19.08 14.80
CA ASP A 77 0.20 20.46 15.27
C ASP A 77 1.45 20.80 16.08
N ASN A 78 2.28 21.68 15.53
CA ASN A 78 3.49 22.18 16.19
C ASN A 78 3.17 23.44 16.99
N LYS A 79 2.34 23.29 18.02
CA LYS A 79 1.99 24.38 18.95
C LYS A 79 2.75 24.19 20.26
N SER A 80 3.70 25.08 20.53
CA SER A 80 4.40 25.15 21.82
C SER A 80 4.19 26.54 22.41
N GLY A 81 3.42 26.62 23.51
CA GLY A 81 3.16 27.86 24.23
C GLY A 81 2.70 29.01 23.34
N LYS A 82 3.62 29.95 23.05
CA LYS A 82 3.39 31.17 22.24
C LYS A 82 3.73 31.03 20.75
N LEU A 83 4.24 29.88 20.30
CA LEU A 83 4.66 29.64 18.92
C LEU A 83 3.61 28.80 18.19
N ASN A 84 2.97 29.42 17.19
CA ASN A 84 2.04 28.76 16.29
C ASN A 84 2.74 28.56 14.94
N ARG A 85 3.37 27.39 14.73
CA ARG A 85 3.98 27.03 13.45
C ARG A 85 3.00 26.22 12.61
N ARG A 86 3.14 26.26 11.28
CA ARG A 86 2.33 25.42 10.37
C ARG A 86 2.49 23.95 10.75
N SER A 87 1.37 23.23 10.79
CA SER A 87 1.35 21.79 11.01
C SER A 87 2.12 21.10 9.89
N GLN A 88 3.01 20.16 10.25
CA GLN A 88 3.87 19.46 9.30
C GLN A 88 3.78 17.95 9.52
N ILE A 89 3.91 17.18 8.43
CA ILE A 89 4.11 15.74 8.51
C ILE A 89 5.53 15.52 9.06
N GLN A 90 5.63 14.89 10.22
CA GLN A 90 6.90 14.60 10.86
C GLN A 90 7.10 13.08 10.89
N GLY A 91 8.05 12.57 10.09
CA GLY A 91 8.40 11.14 10.05
C GLY A 91 7.45 10.26 9.22
N GLY A 92 7.28 9.01 9.67
CA GLY A 92 6.46 7.97 9.03
C GLY A 92 7.24 6.99 8.12
N ARG A 93 6.61 5.85 7.80
CA ARG A 93 7.16 4.79 6.95
C ARG A 93 7.04 5.20 5.49
N SER A 94 8.10 5.77 4.93
CA SER A 94 8.14 6.27 3.54
C SER A 94 7.72 5.24 2.48
N ARG A 95 7.99 3.95 2.72
CA ARG A 95 7.54 2.84 1.86
C ARG A 95 6.02 2.65 1.88
N VAL A 96 5.37 2.83 3.03
CA VAL A 96 3.90 2.79 3.17
C VAL A 96 3.28 3.96 2.42
N ARG A 97 3.84 5.17 2.58
CA ARG A 97 3.41 6.35 1.81
C ARG A 97 3.51 6.10 0.29
N ARG A 98 4.61 5.51 -0.17
CA ARG A 98 4.80 5.18 -1.58
C ARG A 98 3.84 4.10 -2.07
N ALA A 99 3.51 3.11 -1.24
CA ALA A 99 2.50 2.10 -1.59
C ALA A 99 1.10 2.74 -1.76
N LEU A 100 0.77 3.75 -0.94
CA LEU A 100 -0.51 4.47 -1.01
C LEU A 100 -0.61 5.39 -2.24
N TYR A 101 0.47 6.09 -2.61
CA TYR A 101 0.45 7.00 -3.76
C TYR A 101 0.80 6.33 -5.10
N GLY A 102 1.66 5.32 -5.07
CA GLY A 102 2.30 4.76 -6.27
C GLY A 102 1.66 3.49 -6.80
N CYS A 103 0.64 2.94 -6.15
CA CYS A 103 -0.01 1.70 -6.59
C CYS A 103 -1.45 1.97 -7.04
N PRO A 104 -1.66 2.64 -8.20
CA PRO A 104 -2.99 2.83 -8.73
C PRO A 104 -3.65 1.47 -8.98
N HIS A 105 -4.92 1.36 -8.63
CA HIS A 105 -5.76 0.24 -9.06
C HIS A 105 -5.77 0.23 -10.59
N ARG A 106 -5.00 -0.68 -11.22
CA ARG A 106 -5.08 -0.90 -12.65
C ARG A 106 -6.44 -1.55 -12.92
N HIS A 107 -7.43 -0.77 -13.36
CA HIS A 107 -8.66 -1.30 -13.93
C HIS A 107 -8.24 -2.19 -15.09
N GLN A 108 -8.29 -3.50 -14.91
CA GLN A 108 -8.36 -4.43 -16.05
C GLN A 108 -9.75 -4.21 -16.64
N ASN A 109 -9.85 -3.32 -17.63
CA ASN A 109 -10.98 -3.32 -18.55
C ASN A 109 -10.90 -4.60 -19.39
N LEU A 110 -12.10 -5.14 -19.69
CA LEU A 110 -12.34 -6.30 -20.55
C LEU A 110 -11.50 -6.29 -21.83
#